data_AF-A0A2U9IDX7-F1
#
_entry.id   AF-A0A2U9IDX7-F1
#
_cell.length_a   1.000
_cell.length_b   1.000
_cell.length_c   1.000
_cell.angle_alpha   90.00
_cell.angle_beta   90.00
_cell.angle_gamma   90.00
#
_symmetry.space_group_name_H-M   'P 1'
#
loop_
_entity.id
_entity.type
_entity.pdbx_description
1 polymer ?
#
loop_
_entity_poly.entity_id
_entity_poly.type
_entity_poly.pdbx_seq_one_letter_code
_entity_poly.pdbx_strand_id
1 'polypeptide(L)' 'MARKYCPICKKVVDEKLVKEGKKVTKMCPNCGYIFISYEIGKGYIESNNDKKFEEKTVSK' A
#
# COMPACT_ATOMS: atom_id res chain seq x y z
N MET A 1 -9.22 12.11 -5.80
CA MET A 1 -8.12 11.13 -5.76
C MET A 1 -6.96 11.61 -6.61
N ALA A 2 -5.72 11.25 -6.26
CA ALA A 2 -4.55 11.53 -7.08
C ALA A 2 -4.40 10.43 -8.13
N ARG A 3 -4.31 10.81 -9.41
CA ARG A 3 -3.99 9.88 -10.49
C ARG A 3 -2.50 9.55 -10.43
N LYS A 4 -2.14 8.27 -10.35
CA LYS A 4 -0.75 7.81 -10.34
C LYS A 4 -0.46 6.92 -11.54
N TYR A 5 0.74 7.06 -12.08
CA TYR A 5 1.24 6.13 -13.09
C TYR A 5 1.68 4.83 -12.41
N CYS A 6 1.07 3.71 -12.78
CA CYS A 6 1.48 2.41 -12.29
C CYS A 6 2.61 1.84 -13.16
N PRO A 7 3.80 1.54 -12.60
CA PRO A 7 4.92 0.98 -13.36
C PRO A 7 4.64 -0.44 -13.88
N ILE A 8 3.74 -1.18 -13.22
CA ILE A 8 3.34 -2.53 -13.63
C ILE A 8 2.30 -2.50 -14.76
N CYS A 9 1.20 -1.75 -14.59
CA CYS A 9 0.14 -1.66 -15.60
C CYS A 9 0.49 -0.75 -16.79
N LYS A 10 1.55 0.07 -16.65
CA LYS A 10 1.97 1.11 -17.61
C LYS A 10 0.84 2.06 -18.02
N LYS A 11 -0.07 2.32 -17.09
CA LYS A 11 -1.25 3.16 -17.27
C LYS A 11 -1.43 4.08 -16.07
N VAL A 12 -2.09 5.19 -16.31
CA VAL A 12 -2.55 6.09 -15.26
C VAL A 12 -3.77 5.45 -14.59
N VAL A 13 -3.68 5.23 -13.29
CA VAL A 13 -4.73 4.60 -12.49
C VAL A 13 -5.12 5.53 -11.35
N ASP A 14 -6.36 5.40 -10.90
CA ASP A 14 -6.81 6.07 -9.68
C ASP A 14 -6.28 5.29 -8.47
N GLU A 15 -5.55 5.94 -7.56
CA GLU A 15 -4.93 5.24 -6.44
C GLU A 15 -6.00 4.65 -5.50
N LYS A 16 -5.94 3.33 -5.25
CA LYS A 16 -6.77 2.67 -4.25
C LYS A 16 -6.16 2.88 -2.88
N LEU A 17 -6.89 3.53 -1.99
CA LEU A 17 -6.45 3.77 -0.62
C LEU A 17 -7.13 2.76 0.30
N VAL A 18 -6.33 1.87 0.88
CA VAL A 18 -6.75 0.85 1.85
C VAL A 18 -6.32 1.35 3.23
N LYS A 19 -7.29 1.49 4.14
CA LYS A 19 -7.03 1.84 5.55
C LYS A 19 -7.36 0.62 6.40
N GLU A 20 -6.34 0.05 7.04
CA GLU A 20 -6.49 -1.04 8.00
C GLU A 20 -6.07 -0.54 9.39
N GLY A 21 -7.06 -0.11 10.17
CA GLY A 21 -6.83 0.48 11.49
C GLY A 21 -5.93 1.72 11.41
N LYS A 22 -4.67 1.56 11.83
CA LYS A 22 -3.65 2.62 11.79
C LYS A 22 -2.80 2.59 10.53
N LYS A 23 -2.84 1.53 9.72
CA LYS A 23 -2.05 1.39 8.49
C LYS A 23 -2.81 1.95 7.30
N VAL A 24 -2.19 2.85 6.56
CA VAL A 24 -2.70 3.38 5.29
C VAL A 24 -1.80 2.89 4.17
N THR A 25 -2.40 2.18 3.22
CA THR A 25 -1.71 1.66 2.03
C THR A 25 -2.38 2.25 0.80
N LYS A 26 -1.61 2.96 -0.02
CA LYS A 26 -2.03 3.44 -1.34
C LYS A 26 -1.45 2.49 -2.38
N MET A 27 -2.32 1.85 -3.15
CA MET A 27 -1.92 0.83 -4.13
C MET A 27 -2.66 0.98 -5.46
N CYS A 28 -2.16 0.30 -6.49
CA CYS A 28 -2.80 0.20 -7.78
C CYS A 28 -4.03 -0.71 -7.67
N PRO A 29 -5.24 -0.26 -8.08
CA PRO A 29 -6.43 -1.09 -8.04
C PRO A 29 -6.41 -2.27 -9.03
N ASN A 30 -5.57 -2.19 -10.07
CA ASN A 30 -5.55 -3.19 -11.15
C ASN A 30 -4.58 -4.35 -10.89
N CYS A 31 -3.42 -4.08 -10.29
CA CYS A 31 -2.38 -5.10 -10.09
C CYS A 31 -1.90 -5.23 -8.64
N GLY A 32 -2.39 -4.40 -7.72
CA GLY A 32 -1.97 -4.44 -6.31
C GLY A 32 -0.62 -3.80 -6.01
N TYR A 33 0.06 -3.17 -7.00
CA TYR A 33 1.32 -2.46 -6.76
C TYR A 33 1.18 -1.40 -5.68
N ILE A 34 1.95 -1.51 -4.59
CA ILE A 34 1.90 -0.57 -3.48
C ILE A 34 2.71 0.67 -3.86
N PHE A 35 2.06 1.82 -3.95
CA PHE A 35 2.72 3.10 -4.20
C PHE A 35 3.38 3.64 -2.93
N ILE A 36 2.68 3.53 -1.80
CA ILE A 36 3.16 3.97 -0.49
C ILE A 36 2.34 3.29 0.60
N SER A 37 2.99 2.92 1.70
CA SER A 37 2.36 2.43 2.91
C SER A 37 2.93 3.16 4.12
N TYR A 38 2.09 3.62 5.03
CA TYR A 38 2.51 4.29 6.25
C TYR A 38 1.53 3.97 7.38
N GLU A 39 2.01 4.00 8.63
CA GLU A 39 1.16 3.89 9.81
C GLU A 39 0.93 5.26 10.44
N ILE A 40 -0.33 5.56 10.78
CA ILE A 40 -0.75 6.77 11.46
C ILE A 40 -0.45 6.61 12.95
N GLY A 41 0.34 7.53 13.51
CA GLY A 41 0.62 7.61 14.96
C GLY A 41 1.95 6.99 15.39
N LYS A 42 2.69 6.37 14.48
CA LYS A 42 4.07 5.96 14.66
C LYS A 42 4.87 6.61 13.54
N GLY A 43 5.74 7.56 13.87
CA GLY A 43 6.52 8.34 12.90
C GLY A 43 7.60 7.52 12.20
N TYR A 44 7.22 6.44 11.50
CA TYR A 44 8.13 5.63 10.71
C TYR A 44 7.64 5.63 9.26
N ILE A 45 8.45 6.24 8.40
CA ILE A 45 8.31 6.18 6.95
C ILE A 45 9.05 4.91 6.53
N GLU A 46 8.40 3.76 6.61
CA GLU A 46 9.00 2.51 6.14
C GLU A 46 8.94 2.48 4.61
N SER A 47 9.93 3.09 3.98
CA SER A 47 10.28 2.85 2.59
C SER A 47 11.29 1.71 2.58
N ASN A 48 10.84 0.46 2.51
CA ASN A 48 11.79 -0.60 2.20
C ASN A 48 11.28 -1.66 1.24
N ASN A 49 12.18 -1.88 0.28
CA ASN A 49 12.30 -3.01 -0.59
C ASN A 49 12.19 -4.29 0.25
N ASP A 50 11.38 -5.24 -0.22
CA ASP A 50 11.22 -6.57 0.36
C ASP A 50 10.51 -6.64 1.74
N LYS A 51 9.20 -6.94 1.71
CA LYS A 51 8.56 -7.89 2.65
C LYS A 51 7.10 -8.14 2.27
N LYS A 52 6.94 -9.25 1.54
CA LYS A 52 5.90 -10.28 1.72
C LYS A 52 4.83 -9.90 2.77
N PHE A 53 3.64 -9.58 2.29
CA PHE A 53 2.42 -9.65 3.10
C PHE A 53 2.13 -11.14 3.33
N GLU A 54 2.82 -11.76 4.29
CA GLU A 54 2.35 -13.03 4.86
C GLU A 54 1.32 -12.68 5.93
N GLU A 55 0.07 -13.03 5.67
CA GLU A 55 -0.99 -13.09 6.66
C GLU A 55 -0.52 -13.93 7.84
N LYS A 56 -0.18 -13.28 8.95
CA LYS A 56 -0.11 -13.97 10.24
C LYS A 56 -1.41 -13.71 10.96
N THR A 57 -2.36 -14.62 10.74
CA THR A 57 -3.51 -14.81 11.61
C THR A 57 -2.99 -15.03 13.02
N VAL A 58 -3.09 -14.00 13.88
CA VAL A 58 -2.82 -14.19 15.32
C VAL A 58 -4.01 -14.95 15.87
N SER A 59 -3.90 -16.28 15.90
CA SER A 59 -4.78 -17.11 16.71
C SER A 59 -4.37 -16.97 18.17
N LYS A 60 -5.43 -16.87 18.97
CA LYS A 60 -5.53 -16.51 20.40
C LYS A 60 -4.67 -17.34 21.33
#